data_AF-A0A0S8FZU4-F1
#
_entry.id   AF-A0A0S8FZU4-F1
#
_cell.length_a   1.000
_cell.length_b   1.000
_cell.length_c   1.000
_cell.angle_alpha   90.00
_cell.angle_beta   90.00
_cell.angle_gamma   90.00
#
_symmetry.space_group_name_H-M   'P 1'
#
loop_
_entity.id
_entity.type
_entity.pdbx_description
1 polymer ?
#
loop_
_entity_poly.entity_id
_entity_poly.type
_entity_poly.pdbx_seq_one_letter_code
_entity_poly.pdbx_strand_id
1 'polypeptide(L)'
;MNALYEQLVHAYRREEALYARVLELVQRQDEVMAAAPDPSCVLELCGDVERLMADIAAVEEAVGPAKKRWEETREDPKGELRAVLTSIEAIIAQVSEVQERVQRRLLDHIERQRQQTESARASVNASRARRLYRAG
;
A
#
# COMPACT_ATOMS: atom_id res chain seq x y z
N MET A 1 36.47 6.64 6.82
CA MET A 1 35.01 6.80 6.73
C MET A 1 34.47 6.65 8.16
N ASN A 2 33.48 7.46 8.57
CA ASN A 2 33.04 7.54 9.97
C ASN A 2 32.16 6.31 10.30
N ALA A 3 32.44 5.59 11.39
CA ALA A 3 31.66 4.40 11.80
C ALA A 3 30.17 4.70 11.99
N LEU A 4 29.83 5.92 12.42
CA LEU A 4 28.44 6.36 12.53
C LEU A 4 27.75 6.48 11.17
N TYR A 5 28.46 6.99 10.17
CA TYR A 5 27.97 7.11 8.80
C TYR A 5 27.72 5.73 8.18
N GLU A 6 28.65 4.79 8.35
CA GLU A 6 28.51 3.41 7.84
C GLU A 6 27.31 2.70 8.49
N GLN A 7 27.12 2.88 9.81
CA GLN A 7 25.97 2.33 10.53
C GLN A 7 24.63 2.86 9.98
N LEU A 8 24.54 4.18 9.72
CA LEU A 8 23.34 4.80 9.16
C LEU A 8 23.08 4.30 7.74
N VAL A 9 24.08 4.29 6.87
CA VAL A 9 23.94 3.79 5.50
C VAL A 9 23.44 2.35 5.49
N HIS A 10 24.03 1.47 6.32
CA HIS A 10 23.60 0.09 6.39
C HIS A 10 22.15 -0.06 6.87
N ALA A 11 21.74 0.71 7.89
CA ALA A 11 20.37 0.68 8.39
C ALA A 11 19.36 1.13 7.33
N TYR A 12 19.61 2.28 6.68
CA TYR A 12 18.71 2.79 5.65
C TYR A 12 18.71 1.92 4.38
N ARG A 13 19.80 1.21 4.04
CA ARG A 13 19.79 0.21 2.97
C ARG A 13 18.84 -0.95 3.25
N ARG A 14 18.81 -1.40 4.50
CA ARG A 14 17.86 -2.44 4.93
C ARG A 14 16.42 -1.93 4.84
N GLU A 15 16.19 -0.68 5.24
CA GLU A 15 14.89 -0.04 5.14
C GLU A 15 14.44 0.17 3.68
N GLU A 16 15.34 0.61 2.79
CA GLU A 16 15.13 0.71 1.35
C GLU A 16 14.64 -0.63 0.76
N ALA A 17 15.26 -1.74 1.13
CA ALA A 17 14.84 -3.07 0.68
C ALA A 17 13.44 -3.46 1.19
N LEU A 18 13.06 -3.03 2.40
CA LEU A 18 11.72 -3.27 2.93
C LEU A 18 10.68 -2.44 2.18
N TYR A 19 10.95 -1.15 1.94
CA TYR A 19 10.06 -0.31 1.15
C TYR A 19 9.90 -0.78 -0.30
N ALA A 20 10.97 -1.29 -0.92
CA ALA A 20 10.88 -1.88 -2.26
C ALA A 20 9.92 -3.07 -2.29
N ARG A 21 9.96 -3.94 -1.26
CA ARG A 21 9.00 -5.05 -1.13
C ARG A 21 7.58 -4.58 -0.85
N VAL A 22 7.41 -3.50 -0.08
CA VAL A 22 6.09 -2.86 0.08
C VAL A 22 5.56 -2.42 -1.28
N LEU A 23 6.39 -1.75 -2.09
CA LEU A 23 6.01 -1.29 -3.43
C LEU A 23 5.56 -2.45 -4.33
N GLU A 24 6.26 -3.59 -4.30
CA GLU A 24 5.84 -4.80 -5.03
C GLU A 24 4.45 -5.28 -4.60
N LEU A 25 4.17 -5.30 -3.29
CA LEU A 25 2.86 -5.71 -2.77
C LEU A 25 1.73 -4.76 -3.19
N VAL A 26 1.91 -3.45 -3.07
CA VAL A 26 0.86 -2.50 -3.51
C VAL A 26 0.68 -2.50 -5.03
N GLN A 27 1.74 -2.71 -5.81
CA GLN A 27 1.60 -2.93 -7.26
C GLN A 27 0.77 -4.18 -7.55
N ARG A 28 0.99 -5.26 -6.80
CA ARG A 28 0.19 -6.48 -6.92
C ARG A 28 -1.28 -6.26 -6.57
N GLN A 29 -1.57 -5.44 -5.55
CA GLN A 29 -2.95 -5.05 -5.22
C GLN A 29 -3.62 -4.32 -6.40
N ASP A 30 -2.91 -3.40 -7.06
CA ASP A 30 -3.42 -2.66 -8.24
C ASP A 30 -3.69 -3.61 -9.41
N GLU A 31 -2.79 -4.58 -9.66
CA GLU A 31 -2.98 -5.61 -10.68
C GLU A 31 -4.23 -6.47 -10.43
N VAL A 32 -4.41 -6.96 -9.20
CA VAL A 32 -5.59 -7.76 -8.81
C VAL A 32 -6.87 -6.96 -9.06
N MET A 33 -6.92 -5.70 -8.60
CA MET A 33 -8.07 -4.84 -8.78
C MET A 33 -8.31 -4.39 -10.23
N ALA A 34 -7.28 -4.40 -11.07
CA ALA A 34 -7.40 -4.01 -12.48
C ALA A 34 -7.88 -5.16 -13.37
N ALA A 35 -7.36 -6.37 -13.18
CA ALA A 35 -7.62 -7.52 -14.06
C ALA A 35 -8.89 -8.29 -13.69
N ALA A 36 -9.01 -8.67 -12.42
CA ALA A 36 -10.13 -9.45 -11.90
C ALA A 36 -10.35 -9.02 -10.44
N PRO A 37 -11.18 -7.99 -10.18
CA PRO A 37 -11.34 -7.42 -8.86
C PRO A 37 -11.68 -8.48 -7.79
N ASP A 38 -10.74 -8.70 -6.87
CA ASP A 38 -10.87 -9.62 -5.74
C ASP A 38 -10.47 -8.89 -4.44
N PRO A 39 -11.46 -8.32 -3.72
CA PRO A 39 -11.22 -7.61 -2.47
C PRO A 39 -10.62 -8.49 -1.36
N SER A 40 -10.87 -9.81 -1.37
CA SER A 40 -10.34 -10.72 -0.37
C SER A 40 -8.83 -10.92 -0.56
N CYS A 41 -8.39 -11.12 -1.80
CA CYS A 41 -6.96 -11.17 -2.12
C CYS A 41 -6.24 -9.85 -1.77
N VAL A 42 -6.87 -8.70 -2.06
CA VAL A 42 -6.31 -7.39 -1.67
C VAL A 42 -6.16 -7.27 -0.15
N LEU A 43 -7.13 -7.76 0.64
CA LEU A 43 -7.05 -7.73 2.10
C LEU A 43 -5.89 -8.57 2.65
N GLU A 44 -5.61 -9.74 2.07
CA GLU A 44 -4.45 -10.55 2.43
C GLU A 44 -3.14 -9.80 2.16
N LEU A 45 -3.02 -9.17 0.98
CA LEU A 45 -1.87 -8.35 0.62
C LEU A 45 -1.70 -7.15 1.56
N CYS A 46 -2.80 -6.54 2.05
CA CYS A 46 -2.71 -5.49 3.08
C CYS A 46 -2.09 -6.00 4.38
N GLY A 47 -2.46 -7.21 4.83
CA GLY A 47 -1.85 -7.83 6.00
C GLY A 47 -0.35 -8.09 5.81
N ASP A 48 0.10 -8.36 4.59
CA ASP A 48 1.53 -8.52 4.27
C ASP A 48 2.26 -7.18 4.32
N VAL A 49 1.64 -6.11 3.80
CA VAL A 49 2.16 -4.74 3.89
C VAL A 49 2.28 -4.32 5.35
N GLU A 50 1.27 -4.56 6.19
CA GLU A 50 1.30 -4.23 7.63
C GLU A 50 2.47 -4.89 8.36
N ARG A 51 2.78 -6.15 8.03
CA ARG A 51 3.95 -6.85 8.60
C ARG A 51 5.27 -6.19 8.18
N LEU A 52 5.41 -5.81 6.91
CA LEU A 52 6.60 -5.08 6.45
C LEU A 52 6.71 -3.68 7.09
N MET A 53 5.60 -2.99 7.32
CA MET A 53 5.61 -1.70 8.03
C MET A 53 6.06 -1.86 9.48
N ALA A 54 5.70 -2.96 10.15
CA ALA A 54 6.23 -3.27 11.48
C ALA A 54 7.73 -3.54 11.45
N ASP A 55 8.24 -4.27 10.44
CA ASP A 55 9.67 -4.50 10.26
C ASP A 55 10.44 -3.19 10.02
N ILE A 56 9.88 -2.25 9.24
CA ILE A 56 10.45 -0.91 9.01
C ILE A 56 10.50 -0.14 10.34
N ALA A 57 9.40 -0.13 11.10
CA ALA A 57 9.37 0.55 12.40
C ALA A 57 10.44 0.01 13.36
N ALA A 58 10.69 -1.30 13.34
CA ALA A 58 11.77 -1.91 14.14
C ALA A 58 13.17 -1.48 13.69
N VAL A 59 13.40 -1.27 12.39
CA VAL A 59 14.66 -0.71 11.88
C VAL A 59 14.83 0.73 12.32
N GLU A 60 13.79 1.55 12.21
CA GLU A 60 13.78 2.96 12.63
C GLU A 60 14.02 3.12 14.15
N GLU A 61 13.42 2.26 14.97
CA GLU A 61 13.68 2.25 16.41
C GLU A 61 15.14 1.91 16.71
N ALA A 62 15.69 0.89 16.04
CA ALA A 62 17.07 0.45 16.23
C ALA A 62 18.10 1.50 15.78
N VAL A 63 17.82 2.25 14.70
CA VAL A 63 18.71 3.29 14.17
C VAL A 63 18.59 4.61 14.93
N GLY A 64 17.49 4.83 15.65
CA GLY A 64 17.19 6.07 16.40
C GLY A 64 18.37 6.64 17.21
N PRO A 65 19.11 5.86 18.02
CA PRO A 65 20.28 6.36 18.76
C PRO A 65 21.45 6.80 17.87
N ALA A 66 21.64 6.19 16.70
CA ALA A 66 22.66 6.60 15.74
C ALA A 66 22.22 7.88 15.02
N LYS A 67 20.94 7.97 14.63
CA LYS A 67 20.35 9.17 14.02
C LYS A 67 20.47 10.39 14.92
N LYS A 68 20.12 10.28 16.21
CA LYS A 68 20.27 11.37 17.19
C LYS A 68 21.71 11.87 17.29
N ARG A 69 22.68 10.94 17.41
CA ARG A 69 24.11 11.27 17.45
C ARG A 69 24.58 11.96 16.17
N TRP A 70 24.04 11.59 15.02
CA TRP A 70 24.35 12.24 13.75
C TRP A 70 23.75 13.64 13.68
N GLU A 71 22.49 13.84 14.10
CA GLU A 71 21.83 15.15 14.13
C GLU A 71 22.58 16.15 15.03
N GLU A 72 23.18 15.69 16.12
CA GLU A 72 24.03 16.50 17.00
C GLU A 72 25.28 17.06 16.28
N THR A 73 25.79 16.36 15.26
CA THR A 73 26.92 16.83 14.44
C THR A 73 26.53 17.97 13.51
N ARG A 74 25.23 18.18 13.26
CA ARG A 74 24.67 19.14 12.28
C ARG A 74 25.23 18.96 10.86
N GLU A 75 25.71 17.76 10.55
CA GLU A 75 26.15 17.42 9.21
C GLU A 75 24.96 17.01 8.35
N ASP A 76 24.82 17.67 7.19
CA ASP A 76 23.88 17.23 6.17
C ASP A 76 24.27 15.85 5.61
N PRO A 77 23.30 14.97 5.33
CA PRO A 77 23.57 13.72 4.65
C PRO A 77 24.16 14.00 3.26
N LYS A 78 25.28 13.34 2.96
CA LYS A 78 26.00 13.46 1.68
C LYS A 78 26.32 12.08 1.13
N GLY A 79 26.67 12.03 -0.14
CA GLY A 79 27.10 10.80 -0.80
C GLY A 79 26.03 9.71 -0.75
N GLU A 80 26.45 8.51 -0.36
CA GLU A 80 25.58 7.34 -0.32
C GLU A 80 24.41 7.49 0.65
N LEU A 81 24.60 8.07 1.83
CA LEU A 81 23.52 8.26 2.79
C LEU A 81 22.37 9.09 2.20
N ARG A 82 22.71 10.18 1.50
CA ARG A 82 21.71 10.99 0.79
C ARG A 82 21.03 10.20 -0.33
N ALA A 83 21.80 9.44 -1.10
CA ALA A 83 21.25 8.65 -2.21
C ALA A 83 20.21 7.63 -1.72
N VAL A 84 20.50 6.92 -0.62
CA VAL A 84 19.58 5.93 -0.04
C VAL A 84 18.32 6.60 0.51
N LEU A 85 18.44 7.70 1.25
CA LEU A 85 17.27 8.43 1.76
C LEU A 85 16.38 8.95 0.63
N THR A 86 16.97 9.53 -0.42
CA THR A 86 16.21 9.98 -1.60
C THR A 86 15.53 8.81 -2.33
N SER A 87 16.16 7.63 -2.38
CA SER A 87 15.55 6.43 -2.94
C SER A 87 14.33 5.98 -2.13
N ILE A 88 14.45 5.94 -0.80
CA ILE A 88 13.33 5.64 0.10
C ILE A 88 12.17 6.61 -0.11
N GLU A 89 12.45 7.92 -0.15
CA GLU A 89 11.44 8.96 -0.40
C GLU A 89 10.72 8.74 -1.75
N ALA A 90 11.46 8.39 -2.79
CA ALA A 90 10.90 8.10 -4.11
C ALA A 90 10.02 6.84 -4.11
N ILE A 91 10.41 5.80 -3.35
CA ILE A 91 9.60 4.59 -3.21
C ILE A 91 8.31 4.90 -2.43
N ILE A 92 8.38 5.67 -1.33
CA ILE A 92 7.21 6.07 -0.55
C ILE A 92 6.22 6.87 -1.40
N ALA A 93 6.71 7.78 -2.25
CA ALA A 93 5.86 8.52 -3.17
C ALA A 93 5.13 7.57 -4.14
N GLN A 94 5.84 6.60 -4.73
CA GLN A 94 5.23 5.61 -5.61
C GLN A 94 4.22 4.70 -4.89
N VAL A 95 4.52 4.27 -3.66
CA VAL A 95 3.59 3.48 -2.83
C VAL A 95 2.29 4.27 -2.63
N SER A 96 2.38 5.55 -2.29
CA SER A 96 1.23 6.43 -2.10
C SER A 96 0.37 6.54 -3.38
N GLU A 97 1.01 6.81 -4.51
CA GLU A 97 0.32 6.90 -5.81
C GLU A 97 -0.40 5.60 -6.19
N VAL A 98 0.21 4.45 -5.92
CA VAL A 98 -0.38 3.13 -6.19
C VAL A 98 -1.55 2.87 -5.25
N GLN A 99 -1.42 3.16 -3.95
CA GLN A 99 -2.50 3.00 -2.98
C GLN A 99 -3.72 3.84 -3.32
N GLU A 100 -3.54 5.09 -3.78
CA GLU A 100 -4.64 5.92 -4.26
C GLU A 100 -5.36 5.32 -5.47
N ARG A 101 -4.64 4.63 -6.37
CA ARG A 101 -5.27 3.90 -7.49
C ARG A 101 -6.05 2.68 -7.00
N VAL A 102 -5.46 1.87 -6.12
CA VAL A 102 -6.11 0.71 -5.51
C VAL A 102 -7.41 1.13 -4.82
N GLN A 103 -7.36 2.19 -4.01
CA GLN A 103 -8.53 2.72 -3.31
C GLN A 103 -9.63 3.14 -4.28
N ARG A 104 -9.30 3.88 -5.35
CA ARG A 104 -10.27 4.28 -6.38
C ARG A 104 -10.93 3.07 -7.04
N ARG A 105 -10.14 2.06 -7.42
CA ARG A 105 -10.69 0.83 -8.02
C ARG A 105 -11.61 0.06 -7.07
N LEU A 106 -11.28 0.02 -5.78
CA LEU A 106 -12.11 -0.59 -4.74
C LEU A 106 -13.46 0.12 -4.61
N LEU A 107 -13.45 1.46 -4.55
CA LEU A 107 -14.68 2.26 -4.49
C LEU A 107 -15.54 2.06 -5.74
N ASP A 108 -14.94 2.09 -6.93
CA ASP A 108 -15.64 1.83 -8.20
C ASP A 108 -16.26 0.42 -8.24
N HIS A 109 -15.54 -0.59 -7.73
CA HIS A 109 -16.03 -1.96 -7.66
C HIS A 109 -17.26 -2.08 -6.75
N ILE A 110 -17.20 -1.49 -5.56
CA ILE A 110 -18.29 -1.50 -4.58
C ILE A 110 -19.54 -0.84 -5.17
N GLU A 111 -19.37 0.31 -5.84
CA GLU A 111 -20.47 1.04 -6.45
C GLU A 111 -21.14 0.22 -7.58
N ARG A 112 -20.35 -0.43 -8.44
CA ARG A 112 -20.87 -1.33 -9.48
C ARG A 112 -21.63 -2.51 -8.90
N GLN A 113 -21.13 -3.12 -7.83
CA GLN A 113 -21.82 -4.23 -7.15
C GLN A 113 -23.16 -3.79 -6.55
N ARG A 114 -23.24 -2.59 -5.97
CA ARG A 114 -24.50 -2.02 -5.48
C ARG A 114 -25.53 -1.88 -6.59
N GLN A 115 -25.16 -1.23 -7.69
CA GLN A 115 -26.04 -1.02 -8.85
C GLN A 115 -26.54 -2.33 -9.45
N GLN A 116 -25.67 -3.34 -9.56
CA GLN A 116 -26.06 -4.68 -10.04
C GLN A 116 -27.06 -5.36 -9.10
N THR A 117 -26.84 -5.26 -7.79
CA THR A 117 -27.74 -5.86 -6.78
C THR A 117 -29.11 -5.19 -6.79
N GLU A 118 -29.17 -3.86 -6.90
CA GLU A 118 -30.42 -3.11 -6.98
C GLU A 118 -31.20 -3.44 -8.25
N SER A 119 -30.52 -3.48 -9.40
CA SER A 119 -31.11 -3.89 -10.68
C SER A 119 -31.65 -5.32 -10.64
N ALA A 120 -30.90 -6.26 -10.07
CA ALA A 120 -31.35 -7.65 -9.90
C ALA A 120 -32.61 -7.74 -9.03
N ARG A 121 -32.65 -7.02 -7.89
CA ARG A 121 -33.83 -6.95 -7.01
C ARG A 121 -35.05 -6.37 -7.73
N ALA A 122 -34.86 -5.28 -8.48
CA ALA A 122 -35.93 -4.65 -9.26
C ALA A 122 -36.49 -5.61 -10.33
N SER A 123 -35.61 -6.33 -11.04
CA SER A 123 -36.00 -7.33 -12.05
C SER A 123 -36.80 -8.50 -11.46
N VAL A 124 -36.38 -9.02 -10.30
CA VAL A 124 -37.10 -10.08 -9.58
C VAL A 124 -38.49 -9.59 -9.15
N ASN A 125 -38.57 -8.39 -8.58
CA ASN A 125 -39.83 -7.79 -8.15
C ASN A 125 -40.79 -7.56 -9.32
N ALA A 126 -40.31 -7.02 -10.45
CA ALA A 126 -41.10 -6.83 -11.66
C ALA A 126 -41.60 -8.17 -12.23
N SER A 127 -40.78 -9.22 -12.19
CA SER A 127 -41.15 -10.57 -12.65
C SER A 127 -42.16 -11.26 -11.72
N ARG A 128 -42.13 -10.96 -10.41
CA ARG A 128 -43.12 -11.41 -9.44
C ARG A 128 -44.46 -10.69 -9.63
N ALA A 129 -44.44 -9.37 -9.78
CA ALA A 129 -45.64 -8.57 -10.05
C ALA A 129 -46.35 -9.04 -11.33
N ARG A 130 -45.62 -9.23 -12.44
CA ARG A 130 -46.18 -9.72 -13.71
C ARG A 130 -46.85 -11.09 -13.61
N ARG A 131 -46.38 -11.97 -12.71
CA ARG A 131 -47.01 -13.28 -12.48
C ARG A 131 -48.33 -13.15 -11.69
N LEU A 132 -48.37 -12.27 -10.69
CA LEU A 132 -49.59 -12.02 -9.91
C LEU A 132 -50.70 -11.43 -10.76
N TYR A 133 -50.38 -10.48 -11.66
CA TYR A 133 -51.35 -9.86 -12.56
C TYR A 133 -51.82 -10.75 -13.73
N ARG A 134 -51.15 -11.87 -14.03
CA ARG A 134 -51.59 -12.83 -15.06
C ARG A 134 -52.45 -13.97 -14.50
N ALA A 135 -52.51 -14.10 -13.17
CA ALA A 135 -53.16 -15.22 -12.49
C ALA A 135 -54.50 -14.83 -11.80
N GLY A 136 -54.90 -13.55 -11.89
CA GLY A 136 -56.20 -13.04 -11.46
C GLY A 136 -56.93 -12.40 -12.64
#